data_AF-A0A803QZ62-F1
#
_entry.id   AF-A0A803QZ62-F1
#
_cell.length_a   1.000
_cell.length_b   1.000
_cell.length_c   1.000
_cell.angle_alpha   90.00
_cell.angle_beta   90.00
_cell.angle_gamma   90.00
#
_symmetry.space_group_name_H-M   'P 1'
#
loop_
_entity.id
_entity.type
_entity.pdbx_description
1 polymer ?
#
loop_
_entity_poly.entity_id
_entity_poly.type
_entity_poly.pdbx_seq_one_letter_code
_entity_poly.pdbx_strand_id
1 'polypeptide(L)'
;MFVIISDIWLDNEEAMEKLTTVLDVFENEEVVPSLFVFMGNFSSHPCNLSFPSFSTLRSQFGKLGKLIGMHQRLKENSRFLFIPGPDDAGPSKALPRCALPKYLTEELREHIPNAIFSSNPCRVKFFSQEIVFFREDLLYRMRRSCLLPPSAEETEDSFEHLVATITHQSHLCPLPLVVQPIIWNYDHALYLYPTPHTIVLGDRSKQKAFKYTGITCFNPGSFSSDGTFVAYRPCNQEVELSSL
;
A
#
# COMPACT_ATOMS: atom_id res chain seq x y z
N MET A 1 -6.01 -8.96 13.25
CA MET A 1 -6.45 -7.83 12.43
C MET A 1 -5.23 -7.18 11.78
N PHE A 2 -5.35 -6.70 10.55
CA PHE A 2 -4.32 -5.95 9.83
C PHE A 2 -4.77 -4.51 9.66
N VAL A 3 -3.89 -3.55 9.89
CA VAL A 3 -4.15 -2.13 9.62
C VAL A 3 -3.37 -1.74 8.38
N ILE A 4 -4.06 -1.27 7.36
CA ILE A 4 -3.49 -0.98 6.04
C ILE A 4 -3.67 0.49 5.76
N ILE A 5 -2.55 1.16 5.50
CA ILE A 5 -2.48 2.59 5.27
C ILE A 5 -1.63 2.82 4.01
N SER A 6 -2.08 3.73 3.15
CA SER A 6 -1.44 4.02 1.86
C SER A 6 -1.20 5.51 1.69
N ASP A 7 -0.15 5.86 0.93
CA ASP A 7 0.21 7.24 0.60
C ASP A 7 0.46 8.11 1.85
N ILE A 8 1.48 7.71 2.63
CA ILE A 8 1.82 8.28 3.94
C ILE A 8 3.04 9.19 3.82
N TRP A 9 2.80 10.46 3.60
CA TRP A 9 3.82 11.50 3.48
C TRP A 9 4.43 11.83 4.85
N LEU A 10 5.65 11.35 5.09
CA LEU A 10 6.36 11.53 6.37
C LEU A 10 6.88 12.96 6.56
N ASP A 11 6.87 13.75 5.49
CA ASP A 11 7.18 15.18 5.46
C ASP A 11 5.97 16.07 5.80
N ASN A 12 4.76 15.53 5.82
CA ASN A 12 3.56 16.26 6.23
C ASN A 12 3.29 16.06 7.73
N GLU A 13 3.40 17.14 8.51
CA GLU A 13 3.16 17.11 9.96
C GLU A 13 1.72 16.71 10.31
N GLU A 14 0.72 17.18 9.56
CA GLU A 14 -0.69 16.83 9.77
C GLU A 14 -0.93 15.33 9.58
N ALA A 15 -0.27 14.72 8.58
CA ALA A 15 -0.35 13.28 8.36
C ALA A 15 0.30 12.49 9.51
N MET A 16 1.42 12.98 10.06
CA MET A 16 2.08 12.34 11.20
C MET A 16 1.28 12.48 12.50
N GLU A 17 0.59 13.59 12.72
CA GLU A 17 -0.36 13.77 13.83
C GLU A 17 -1.54 12.80 13.72
N LYS A 18 -2.18 12.73 12.54
CA LYS A 18 -3.22 11.74 12.26
C LYS A 18 -2.73 10.31 12.51
N LEU A 19 -1.52 9.98 12.06
CA LEU A 19 -0.93 8.66 12.28
C LEU A 19 -0.70 8.37 13.77
N THR A 20 -0.32 9.39 14.55
CA THR A 20 -0.21 9.27 16.02
C THR A 20 -1.56 8.89 16.61
N THR A 21 -2.64 9.60 16.24
CA THR A 21 -4.00 9.28 16.69
C THR A 21 -4.41 7.85 16.33
N VAL A 22 -4.11 7.37 15.11
CA VAL A 22 -4.40 5.98 14.71
C VAL A 22 -3.67 4.99 15.63
N LEU A 23 -2.38 5.22 15.88
CA LEU A 23 -1.58 4.33 16.71
C LEU A 23 -2.02 4.37 18.18
N ASP A 24 -2.37 5.54 18.71
CA ASP A 24 -2.92 5.68 20.06
C ASP A 24 -4.22 4.89 20.22
N VAL A 25 -5.12 4.94 19.23
CA VAL A 25 -6.37 4.17 19.23
C VAL A 25 -6.08 2.67 19.32
N PHE A 26 -5.17 2.15 18.49
CA PHE A 26 -4.85 0.72 18.47
C PHE A 26 -3.98 0.24 19.64
N GLU A 27 -3.19 1.12 20.27
CA GLU A 27 -2.45 0.80 21.49
C GLU A 27 -3.40 0.60 22.68
N ASN A 28 -4.49 1.37 22.73
CA ASN A 28 -5.50 1.32 23.80
C ASN A 28 -6.60 0.27 23.57
N GLU A 29 -6.71 -0.29 22.37
CA GLU A 29 -7.71 -1.31 22.04
C GLU A 29 -7.39 -2.66 22.71
N GLU A 30 -8.40 -3.47 23.04
CA GLU A 30 -8.19 -4.78 23.69
C GLU A 30 -7.39 -5.74 22.81
N VAL A 31 -7.63 -5.71 21.49
CA VAL A 31 -7.00 -6.60 20.52
C VAL A 31 -6.01 -5.83 19.66
N VAL A 32 -4.73 -6.07 19.88
CA VAL A 32 -3.65 -5.42 19.11
C VAL A 32 -3.63 -5.97 17.68
N PRO A 33 -3.53 -5.12 16.65
CA PRO A 33 -3.34 -5.58 15.28
C PRO A 33 -2.06 -6.42 15.15
N SER A 34 -2.12 -7.49 14.37
CA SER A 34 -0.96 -8.37 14.18
C SER A 34 0.02 -7.84 13.14
N LEU A 35 -0.46 -6.98 12.24
CA LEU A 35 0.32 -6.43 11.12
C LEU A 35 -0.18 -5.02 10.78
N PHE A 36 0.75 -4.08 10.72
CA PHE A 36 0.58 -2.79 10.07
C PHE A 36 1.24 -2.83 8.70
N VAL A 37 0.52 -2.43 7.67
CA VAL A 37 1.02 -2.32 6.30
C VAL A 37 1.02 -0.85 5.92
N PHE A 38 2.22 -0.30 5.76
CA PHE A 38 2.45 1.05 5.28
C PHE A 38 2.86 1.00 3.82
N MET A 39 1.98 1.44 2.94
CA MET A 39 2.27 1.59 1.52
C MET A 39 2.66 3.05 1.26
N GLY A 40 3.70 3.25 0.46
CA GLY A 40 4.14 4.57 0.03
C GLY A 40 3.07 5.31 -0.78
N ASN A 41 3.32 6.50 -1.32
CA ASN A 41 4.61 7.19 -1.26
C ASN A 41 4.88 7.72 0.15
N PHE A 42 6.16 7.72 0.56
CA PHE A 42 6.60 8.16 1.89
C PHE A 42 7.00 9.64 1.94
N SER A 43 6.94 10.34 0.82
CA SER A 43 7.10 11.80 0.74
C SER A 43 6.05 12.39 -0.17
N SER A 44 5.62 13.61 0.14
CA SER A 44 4.72 14.41 -0.70
C SER A 44 5.35 14.76 -2.05
N HIS A 45 6.68 14.80 -2.12
CA HIS A 45 7.43 15.11 -3.34
C HIS A 45 8.07 13.85 -3.94
N PRO A 46 8.01 13.66 -5.27
CA PRO A 46 8.65 12.54 -5.93
C PRO A 46 10.17 12.49 -5.72
N CYS A 47 10.71 11.33 -5.38
CA CYS A 47 12.15 11.08 -5.25
C CYS A 47 12.83 11.01 -6.63
N ASN A 48 12.97 12.15 -7.30
CA ASN A 48 13.67 12.32 -8.58
C ASN A 48 15.00 13.08 -8.42
N LEU A 49 15.64 13.47 -9.53
CA LEU A 49 16.90 14.23 -9.50
C LEU A 49 16.79 15.60 -8.81
N SER A 50 15.59 16.15 -8.72
CA SER A 50 15.28 17.40 -8.03
C SER A 50 14.85 17.18 -6.58
N PHE A 51 14.92 15.94 -6.07
CA PHE A 51 14.54 15.65 -4.69
C PHE A 51 15.50 16.36 -3.73
N PRO A 52 14.99 17.17 -2.79
CA PRO A 52 15.79 18.15 -2.07
C PRO A 52 16.83 17.51 -1.16
N SER A 53 16.47 16.45 -0.41
CA SER A 53 17.44 15.73 0.39
C SER A 53 16.95 14.35 0.87
N PHE A 54 17.71 13.31 0.51
CA PHE A 54 17.53 11.97 1.07
C PHE A 54 17.90 11.87 2.55
N SER A 55 18.73 12.77 3.08
CA SER A 55 19.03 12.79 4.52
C SER A 55 17.83 13.25 5.35
N THR A 56 17.02 14.18 4.82
CA THR A 56 15.77 14.61 5.45
C THR A 56 14.76 13.47 5.47
N LEU A 57 14.59 12.76 4.35
CA LEU A 57 13.70 11.59 4.29
C LEU A 57 14.16 10.48 5.25
N ARG A 58 15.46 10.21 5.34
CA ARG A 58 16.04 9.29 6.33
C ARG A 58 15.67 9.71 7.77
N SER A 59 15.81 10.99 8.09
CA SER A 59 15.43 11.51 9.42
C SER A 59 13.92 11.38 9.68
N GLN A 60 13.07 11.55 8.66
CA GLN A 60 11.63 11.36 8.76
C GLN A 60 11.26 9.90 9.03
N PHE A 61 11.93 8.94 8.38
CA PHE A 61 11.83 7.52 8.76
C PHE A 61 12.27 7.27 10.21
N GLY A 62 13.33 7.95 10.68
CA GLY A 62 13.74 7.93 12.08
C GLY A 62 12.65 8.46 13.03
N LYS A 63 12.00 9.57 12.69
CA LYS A 63 10.86 10.13 13.45
C LYS A 63 9.69 9.15 13.52
N LEU A 64 9.32 8.52 12.40
CA LEU A 64 8.31 7.46 12.36
C LEU A 64 8.70 6.28 13.25
N GLY A 65 9.96 5.86 13.18
CA GLY A 65 10.52 4.81 14.04
C GLY A 65 10.36 5.12 15.53
N LYS A 66 10.68 6.36 15.93
CA LYS A 66 10.50 6.84 17.31
C LYS A 66 9.03 6.83 17.73
N LEU A 67 8.15 7.33 16.87
CA LEU A 67 6.72 7.42 17.13
C LEU A 67 6.12 6.03 17.37
N ILE A 68 6.36 5.06 16.49
CA ILE A 68 5.93 3.67 16.72
C ILE A 68 6.65 3.08 17.95
N GLY A 69 7.92 3.44 18.15
CA GLY A 69 8.71 3.02 19.29
C GLY A 69 8.20 3.50 20.65
N MET A 70 7.38 4.55 20.70
CA MET A 70 6.70 5.01 21.93
C MET A 70 5.53 4.08 22.32
N HIS A 71 4.95 3.38 21.35
CA HIS A 71 3.84 2.45 21.52
C HIS A 71 4.39 1.03 21.75
N GLN A 72 4.78 0.71 22.99
CA GLN A 72 5.47 -0.55 23.29
C GLN A 72 4.59 -1.77 22.98
N ARG A 73 3.28 -1.70 23.26
CA ARG A 73 2.37 -2.83 23.06
C ARG A 73 2.24 -3.15 21.57
N LEU A 74 2.10 -2.13 20.72
CA LEU A 74 2.13 -2.29 19.27
C LEU A 74 3.49 -2.80 18.78
N LYS A 75 4.60 -2.27 19.30
CA LYS A 75 5.95 -2.69 18.91
C LYS A 75 6.24 -4.16 19.20
N GLU A 76 5.76 -4.68 20.33
CA GLU A 76 6.00 -6.06 20.76
C GLU A 76 5.09 -7.07 20.06
N ASN A 77 3.82 -6.71 19.82
CA ASN A 77 2.81 -7.64 19.33
C ASN A 77 2.50 -7.51 17.83
N SER A 78 2.85 -6.38 17.20
CA SER A 78 2.61 -6.14 15.77
C SER A 78 3.88 -6.33 14.93
N ARG A 79 3.69 -6.70 13.67
CA ARG A 79 4.70 -6.54 12.62
C ARG A 79 4.42 -5.29 11.81
N PHE A 80 5.46 -4.68 11.25
CA PHE A 80 5.34 -3.49 10.41
C PHE A 80 5.92 -3.80 9.03
N LEU A 81 5.07 -3.78 8.00
CA LEU A 81 5.43 -4.04 6.61
C LEU A 81 5.41 -2.73 5.84
N PHE A 82 6.52 -2.41 5.19
CA PHE A 82 6.69 -1.23 4.36
C PHE A 82 6.79 -1.64 2.89
N ILE A 83 5.96 -1.04 2.05
CA ILE A 83 5.87 -1.30 0.61
C ILE A 83 6.10 0.03 -0.13
N PRO A 84 7.10 0.12 -1.02
CA PRO A 84 7.39 1.36 -1.72
C PRO A 84 6.29 1.70 -2.74
N GLY A 85 5.87 2.96 -2.77
CA GLY A 85 4.99 3.51 -3.79
C GLY A 85 5.74 3.88 -5.08
N PRO A 86 5.05 4.38 -6.12
CA PRO A 86 5.63 4.68 -7.44
C PRO A 86 6.59 5.87 -7.50
N ASP A 87 6.52 6.81 -6.54
CA ASP A 87 7.43 7.97 -6.50
C ASP A 87 8.47 7.90 -5.38
N ASP A 88 8.53 6.77 -4.66
CA ASP A 88 9.58 6.51 -3.68
C ASP A 88 10.94 6.24 -4.31
N ALA A 89 11.97 6.44 -3.48
CA ALA A 89 13.37 6.22 -3.82
C ALA A 89 13.61 4.79 -4.29
N GLY A 90 14.16 4.67 -5.50
CA GLY A 90 14.51 3.39 -6.10
C GLY A 90 15.24 3.56 -7.44
N PRO A 91 15.80 2.47 -7.97
CA PRO A 91 16.62 2.51 -9.19
C PRO A 91 15.79 2.73 -10.47
N SER A 92 14.50 2.39 -10.45
CA SER A 92 13.61 2.47 -11.61
C SER A 92 12.15 2.61 -11.18
N LYS A 93 11.31 3.13 -12.10
CA LYS A 93 9.84 3.10 -12.01
C LYS A 93 9.23 1.83 -12.63
N ALA A 94 10.06 0.91 -13.14
CA ALA A 94 9.60 -0.37 -13.66
C ALA A 94 9.13 -1.31 -12.53
N LEU A 95 8.13 -2.13 -12.83
CA LEU A 95 7.63 -3.17 -11.93
C LEU A 95 8.33 -4.51 -12.18
N PRO A 96 8.46 -5.39 -11.18
CA PRO A 96 8.31 -5.11 -9.75
C PRO A 96 9.38 -4.16 -9.21
N ARG A 97 9.03 -3.30 -8.24
CA ARG A 97 9.99 -2.43 -7.56
C ARG A 97 10.66 -3.16 -6.41
N CYS A 98 11.96 -2.93 -6.24
CA CYS A 98 12.69 -3.42 -5.07
C CYS A 98 12.23 -2.71 -3.79
N ALA A 99 12.54 -3.29 -2.63
CA ALA A 99 12.34 -2.63 -1.35
C ALA A 99 13.11 -1.31 -1.23
N LEU A 100 12.71 -0.47 -0.28
CA LEU A 100 13.39 0.80 0.00
C LEU A 100 14.88 0.58 0.34
N PRO A 101 15.78 1.47 -0.13
CA PRO A 101 17.21 1.40 0.19
C PRO A 101 17.50 1.38 1.69
N LYS A 102 18.42 0.51 2.11
CA LYS A 102 18.79 0.34 3.53
C LYS A 102 19.16 1.66 4.21
N TYR A 103 19.88 2.54 3.51
CA TYR A 103 20.28 3.86 3.99
C TYR A 103 19.11 4.71 4.51
N LEU A 104 17.95 4.67 3.83
CA LEU A 104 16.77 5.43 4.25
C LEU A 104 16.09 4.81 5.48
N THR A 105 16.14 3.48 5.57
CA THR A 105 15.41 2.71 6.59
C THR A 105 16.22 2.47 7.87
N GLU A 106 17.51 2.83 7.87
CA GLU A 106 18.45 2.51 8.95
C GLU A 106 17.99 3.07 10.30
N GLU A 107 17.65 4.36 10.36
CA GLU A 107 17.19 5.02 11.58
C GLU A 107 15.84 4.47 12.10
N LEU A 108 14.94 4.07 11.19
CA LEU A 108 13.69 3.43 11.61
C LEU A 108 13.96 2.08 12.26
N ARG A 109 14.88 1.30 11.70
CA ARG A 109 15.22 -0.05 12.18
C ARG A 109 15.91 -0.03 13.55
N GLU A 110 16.59 1.06 13.91
CA GLU A 110 17.12 1.25 15.27
C GLU A 110 16.01 1.20 16.32
N HIS A 111 14.84 1.78 16.00
CA HIS A 111 13.67 1.77 16.89
C HIS A 111 12.79 0.53 16.73
N ILE A 112 12.67 0.01 15.50
CA ILE A 112 11.82 -1.13 15.14
C ILE A 112 12.64 -2.18 14.39
N PRO A 113 13.42 -3.04 15.08
CA PRO A 113 14.27 -4.04 14.43
C PRO A 113 13.46 -5.09 13.64
N ASN A 114 12.19 -5.26 14.02
CA ASN A 114 11.23 -6.19 13.42
C ASN A 114 10.53 -5.65 12.16
N ALA A 115 10.88 -4.45 11.69
CA ALA A 115 10.29 -3.86 10.50
C ALA A 115 10.70 -4.60 9.21
N ILE A 116 9.72 -4.93 8.39
CA ILE A 116 9.87 -5.67 7.13
C ILE A 116 9.73 -4.68 5.99
N PHE A 117 10.74 -4.59 5.14
CA PHE A 117 10.70 -3.78 3.92
C PHE A 117 10.67 -4.72 2.72
N SER A 118 9.60 -4.66 1.93
CA SER A 118 9.35 -5.60 0.83
C SER A 118 9.30 -4.87 -0.52
N SER A 119 9.26 -5.65 -1.60
CA SER A 119 9.01 -5.17 -2.97
C SER A 119 7.60 -4.59 -3.14
N ASN A 120 7.36 -3.96 -4.28
CA ASN A 120 6.02 -3.62 -4.75
C ASN A 120 5.80 -4.19 -6.17
N PRO A 121 4.82 -5.09 -6.38
CA PRO A 121 3.91 -5.65 -5.37
C PRO A 121 4.63 -6.58 -4.38
N CYS A 122 3.91 -6.98 -3.34
CA CYS A 122 4.30 -8.08 -2.46
C CYS A 122 3.10 -8.97 -2.12
N ARG A 123 3.38 -10.17 -1.61
CA ARG A 123 2.36 -11.11 -1.18
C ARG A 123 2.60 -11.52 0.26
N VAL A 124 1.53 -11.53 1.04
CA VAL A 124 1.53 -12.00 2.43
C VAL A 124 0.65 -13.24 2.49
N LYS A 125 1.25 -14.34 2.95
CA LYS A 125 0.51 -15.56 3.25
C LYS A 125 0.14 -15.57 4.72
N PHE A 126 -1.15 -15.57 5.02
CA PHE A 126 -1.67 -15.67 6.37
C PHE A 126 -2.51 -16.94 6.50
N PHE A 127 -1.94 -17.97 7.13
CA PHE A 127 -2.48 -19.33 7.16
C PHE A 127 -2.78 -19.86 5.73
N SER A 128 -4.05 -20.12 5.42
CA SER A 128 -4.52 -20.59 4.11
C SER A 128 -4.76 -19.46 3.11
N GLN A 129 -4.67 -18.20 3.53
CA GLN A 129 -5.04 -17.05 2.70
C GLN A 129 -3.80 -16.40 2.10
N GLU A 130 -3.97 -15.95 0.85
CA GLU A 130 -2.98 -15.18 0.11
C GLU A 130 -3.53 -13.78 -0.13
N ILE A 131 -2.77 -12.79 0.33
CA ILE A 131 -3.11 -11.37 0.25
C ILE A 131 -2.03 -10.69 -0.58
N VAL A 132 -2.43 -10.06 -1.68
CA VAL A 132 -1.54 -9.35 -2.59
C VAL A 132 -1.66 -7.87 -2.34
N PHE A 133 -0.54 -7.20 -2.08
CA PHE A 133 -0.47 -5.75 -1.94
C PHE A 133 0.20 -5.15 -3.16
N PHE A 134 -0.41 -4.12 -3.73
CA PHE A 134 0.11 -3.44 -4.90
C PHE A 134 -0.14 -1.94 -4.78
N ARG A 135 0.92 -1.14 -4.67
CA ARG A 135 0.84 0.32 -4.57
C ARG A 135 1.14 0.94 -5.93
N GLU A 136 0.10 1.38 -6.63
CA GLU A 136 0.23 2.08 -7.90
C GLU A 136 -1.06 2.86 -8.16
N ASP A 137 -0.98 4.00 -8.85
CA ASP A 137 -2.17 4.77 -9.24
C ASP A 137 -2.82 4.12 -10.49
N LEU A 138 -3.22 2.85 -10.32
CA LEU A 138 -3.62 1.95 -11.39
C LEU A 138 -4.94 2.39 -12.03
N LEU A 139 -5.91 2.86 -11.23
CA LEU A 139 -7.20 3.32 -11.74
C LEU A 139 -7.00 4.47 -12.72
N TYR A 140 -6.20 5.46 -12.33
CA TYR A 140 -5.88 6.61 -13.18
C TYR A 140 -5.19 6.18 -14.49
N ARG A 141 -4.18 5.29 -14.40
CA ARG A 141 -3.44 4.81 -15.57
C ARG A 141 -4.31 4.00 -16.53
N MET A 142 -5.10 3.07 -15.99
CA MET A 142 -6.04 2.25 -16.79
C MET A 142 -7.05 3.14 -17.51
N ARG A 143 -7.65 4.12 -16.81
CA ARG A 143 -8.62 5.04 -17.39
C ARG A 143 -8.04 5.88 -18.52
N ARG A 144 -6.80 6.34 -18.37
CA ARG A 144 -6.10 7.10 -19.42
C ARG A 144 -5.75 6.24 -20.64
N SER A 145 -5.62 4.93 -20.46
CA SER A 145 -5.31 3.98 -21.54
C SER A 145 -6.54 3.29 -22.13
N CYS A 146 -7.74 3.56 -21.63
CA CYS A 146 -8.98 3.04 -22.19
C CYS A 146 -9.24 3.62 -23.59
N LEU A 147 -9.50 2.75 -24.57
CA LEU A 147 -9.94 3.16 -25.90
C LEU A 147 -11.39 3.67 -25.89
N LEU A 148 -12.25 2.99 -25.13
CA LEU A 148 -13.64 3.36 -24.91
C LEU A 148 -13.86 3.55 -23.41
N PRO A 149 -14.58 4.61 -22.99
CA PRO A 149 -15.00 4.71 -21.61
C PRO A 149 -15.93 3.52 -21.30
N PRO A 150 -15.81 2.91 -20.11
CA PRO A 150 -16.73 1.88 -19.65
C PRO A 150 -18.18 2.32 -19.75
N SER A 151 -19.02 1.40 -20.21
CA SER A 151 -20.43 1.65 -20.39
C SER A 151 -21.12 1.81 -19.02
N ALA A 152 -22.09 2.72 -18.94
CA ALA A 152 -22.93 2.85 -17.75
C ALA A 152 -23.86 1.63 -17.58
N GLU A 153 -24.04 0.81 -18.62
CA GLU A 153 -24.85 -0.40 -18.59
C GLU A 153 -24.19 -1.54 -17.80
N GLU A 154 -22.86 -1.66 -17.87
CA GLU A 154 -22.11 -2.72 -17.18
C GLU A 154 -21.80 -2.34 -15.72
N THR A 155 -21.26 -1.13 -15.51
CA THR A 155 -20.83 -0.66 -14.19
C THR A 155 -20.61 0.85 -14.22
N GLU A 156 -21.29 1.57 -13.33
CA GLU A 156 -21.05 3.00 -13.11
C GLU A 156 -19.77 3.24 -12.30
N ASP A 157 -19.38 2.29 -11.44
CA ASP A 157 -18.24 2.46 -10.55
C ASP A 157 -16.89 2.15 -11.21
N SER A 158 -16.03 3.15 -11.21
CA SER A 158 -14.76 3.01 -11.90
C SER A 158 -13.81 1.99 -11.29
N PHE A 159 -13.88 1.78 -9.98
CA PHE A 159 -13.09 0.82 -9.22
C PHE A 159 -13.59 -0.62 -9.45
N GLU A 160 -14.90 -0.84 -9.49
CA GLU A 160 -15.46 -2.19 -9.74
C GLU A 160 -15.05 -2.71 -11.11
N HIS A 161 -15.11 -1.85 -12.13
CA HIS A 161 -14.61 -2.17 -13.48
C HIS A 161 -13.11 -2.47 -13.49
N LEU A 162 -12.31 -1.74 -12.71
CA LEU A 162 -10.88 -2.02 -12.56
C LEU A 162 -10.65 -3.41 -11.95
N VAL A 163 -11.34 -3.73 -10.86
CA VAL A 163 -11.24 -5.03 -10.19
C VAL A 163 -11.61 -6.16 -11.14
N ALA A 164 -12.74 -6.05 -11.84
CA ALA A 164 -13.14 -7.03 -12.83
C ALA A 164 -12.07 -7.21 -13.93
N THR A 165 -11.46 -6.12 -14.40
CA THR A 165 -10.42 -6.17 -15.43
C THR A 165 -9.18 -6.90 -14.95
N ILE A 166 -8.63 -6.57 -13.78
CA ILE A 166 -7.41 -7.23 -13.26
C ILE A 166 -7.65 -8.71 -12.94
N THR A 167 -8.85 -9.05 -12.44
CA THR A 167 -9.23 -10.43 -12.14
C THR A 167 -9.33 -11.25 -13.43
N HIS A 168 -10.02 -10.75 -14.46
CA HIS A 168 -10.15 -11.46 -15.73
C HIS A 168 -8.83 -11.56 -16.50
N GLN A 169 -8.00 -10.52 -16.47
CA GLN A 169 -6.67 -10.55 -17.10
C GLN A 169 -5.66 -11.38 -16.30
N SER A 170 -6.00 -11.79 -15.06
CA SER A 170 -5.10 -12.51 -14.15
C SER A 170 -3.74 -11.83 -13.99
N HIS A 171 -3.70 -10.49 -14.04
CA HIS A 171 -2.49 -9.68 -14.02
C HIS A 171 -2.75 -8.38 -13.26
N LEU A 172 -1.85 -8.00 -12.34
CA LEU A 172 -1.99 -6.77 -11.55
C LEU A 172 -1.94 -5.49 -12.40
N CYS A 173 -1.16 -5.49 -13.48
CA CYS A 173 -0.99 -4.32 -14.34
C CYS A 173 -1.13 -4.73 -15.82
N PRO A 174 -2.35 -4.89 -16.34
CA PRO A 174 -2.59 -5.26 -17.73
C PRO A 174 -2.47 -4.02 -18.65
N LEU A 175 -1.32 -3.35 -18.60
CA LEU A 175 -1.03 -2.16 -19.37
C LEU A 175 0.16 -2.40 -20.33
N PRO A 176 0.21 -1.70 -21.48
CA PRO A 176 1.38 -1.76 -22.35
C PRO A 176 2.64 -1.28 -21.63
N LEU A 177 3.81 -1.84 -22.01
CA LEU A 177 5.11 -1.49 -21.43
C LEU A 177 5.49 0.00 -21.59
N VAL A 178 4.91 0.68 -22.58
CA VAL A 178 5.07 2.13 -22.81
C VAL A 178 4.39 2.95 -21.71
N VAL A 179 3.30 2.43 -21.14
CA VAL A 179 2.53 3.09 -20.06
C VAL A 179 3.09 2.71 -18.69
N GLN A 180 3.35 1.43 -18.47
CA GLN A 180 3.97 0.93 -17.25
C GLN A 180 5.07 -0.07 -17.61
N PRO A 181 6.36 0.32 -17.51
CA PRO A 181 7.45 -0.59 -17.74
C PRO A 181 7.42 -1.74 -16.74
N ILE A 182 7.62 -2.95 -17.24
CA ILE A 182 7.76 -4.18 -16.45
C ILE A 182 9.10 -4.81 -16.82
N ILE A 183 9.86 -5.22 -15.80
CA ILE A 183 11.11 -5.95 -15.97
C ILE A 183 10.76 -7.33 -16.50
N TRP A 184 11.09 -7.60 -17.77
CA TRP A 184 10.64 -8.79 -18.50
C TRP A 184 10.87 -10.11 -17.74
N ASN A 185 12.02 -10.25 -17.07
CA ASN A 185 12.35 -11.45 -16.30
C ASN A 185 11.45 -11.68 -15.07
N TYR A 186 10.78 -10.63 -14.57
CA TYR A 186 9.97 -10.64 -13.36
C TYR A 186 8.48 -10.37 -13.62
N ASP A 187 8.02 -10.45 -14.86
CA ASP A 187 6.61 -10.27 -15.22
C ASP A 187 5.69 -11.24 -14.45
N HIS A 188 6.13 -12.48 -14.26
CA HIS A 188 5.43 -13.51 -13.49
C HIS A 188 5.10 -13.11 -12.03
N ALA A 189 5.83 -12.16 -11.44
CA ALA A 189 5.57 -11.69 -10.08
C ALA A 189 4.25 -10.90 -9.99
N LEU A 190 3.79 -10.33 -11.11
CA LEU A 190 2.56 -9.55 -11.22
C LEU A 190 1.32 -10.42 -11.50
N TYR A 191 1.49 -11.73 -11.68
CA TYR A 191 0.39 -12.63 -12.05
C TYR A 191 -0.55 -12.87 -10.88
N LEU A 192 -1.85 -12.82 -11.13
CA LEU A 192 -2.90 -13.14 -10.17
C LEU A 192 -3.37 -14.60 -10.33
N TYR A 193 -2.57 -15.45 -10.96
CA TYR A 193 -2.82 -16.88 -11.08
C TYR A 193 -1.81 -17.67 -10.23
N PRO A 194 -2.24 -18.54 -9.30
CA PRO A 194 -3.64 -18.80 -8.91
C PRO A 194 -4.29 -17.57 -8.24
N THR A 195 -5.63 -17.50 -8.30
CA THR A 195 -6.39 -16.35 -7.79
C THR A 195 -6.17 -16.16 -6.29
N PRO A 196 -5.68 -14.99 -5.85
CA PRO A 196 -5.51 -14.72 -4.43
C PRO A 196 -6.86 -14.55 -3.74
N HIS A 197 -6.86 -14.63 -2.41
CA HIS A 197 -8.07 -14.44 -1.62
C HIS A 197 -8.39 -12.95 -1.48
N THR A 198 -7.37 -12.11 -1.42
CA THR A 198 -7.53 -10.67 -1.24
C THR A 198 -6.49 -9.89 -2.03
N ILE A 199 -6.94 -8.81 -2.67
CA ILE A 199 -6.10 -7.87 -3.42
C ILE A 199 -6.26 -6.49 -2.78
N VAL A 200 -5.15 -5.91 -2.38
CA VAL A 200 -5.08 -4.58 -1.77
C VAL A 200 -4.40 -3.65 -2.77
N LEU A 201 -5.18 -2.75 -3.34
CA LEU A 201 -4.72 -1.77 -4.32
C LEU A 201 -4.49 -0.44 -3.60
N GLY A 202 -3.23 -0.05 -3.37
CA GLY A 202 -2.91 1.30 -2.88
C GLY A 202 -3.01 2.29 -4.02
N ASP A 203 -4.16 2.94 -4.17
CA ASP A 203 -4.41 3.98 -5.18
C ASP A 203 -4.81 5.27 -4.46
N ARG A 204 -4.49 6.42 -5.07
CA ARG A 204 -4.96 7.74 -4.62
C ARG A 204 -6.45 7.96 -4.82
N SER A 205 -7.13 7.05 -5.53
CA SER A 205 -8.58 7.07 -5.66
C SER A 205 -9.30 6.92 -4.31
N LYS A 206 -10.61 7.19 -4.29
CA LYS A 206 -11.42 7.07 -3.07
C LYS A 206 -11.34 5.67 -2.47
N GLN A 207 -11.43 5.63 -1.14
CA GLN A 207 -11.49 4.39 -0.39
C GLN A 207 -12.73 3.58 -0.81
N LYS A 208 -12.54 2.31 -1.15
CA LYS A 208 -13.63 1.42 -1.56
C LYS A 208 -13.25 -0.04 -1.35
N ALA A 209 -14.25 -0.86 -1.00
CA ALA A 209 -14.15 -2.32 -0.95
C ALA A 209 -15.16 -2.94 -1.91
N PHE A 210 -14.75 -3.99 -2.61
CA PHE A 210 -15.58 -4.71 -3.55
C PHE A 210 -15.21 -6.20 -3.54
N LYS A 211 -16.24 -7.05 -3.42
CA LYS A 211 -16.06 -8.51 -3.51
C LYS A 211 -16.48 -8.95 -4.91
N TYR A 212 -15.53 -9.47 -5.67
CA TYR A 212 -15.74 -9.90 -7.05
C TYR A 212 -15.33 -11.36 -7.21
N THR A 213 -16.24 -12.22 -7.67
CA THR A 213 -15.96 -13.64 -7.96
C THR A 213 -15.28 -14.41 -6.81
N GLY A 214 -15.57 -14.05 -5.56
CA GLY A 214 -14.96 -14.66 -4.36
C GLY A 214 -13.62 -14.06 -3.93
N ILE A 215 -13.10 -13.07 -4.66
CA ILE A 215 -11.91 -12.29 -4.30
C ILE A 215 -12.36 -11.02 -3.59
N THR A 216 -11.77 -10.73 -2.44
CA THR A 216 -11.98 -9.44 -1.75
C THR A 216 -10.96 -8.43 -2.25
N CYS A 217 -11.39 -7.39 -2.96
CA CYS A 217 -10.51 -6.33 -3.43
C CYS A 217 -10.86 -5.00 -2.76
N PHE A 218 -9.88 -4.25 -2.29
CA PHE A 218 -10.12 -2.94 -1.72
C PHE A 218 -8.96 -1.97 -1.91
N ASN A 219 -9.30 -0.69 -1.91
CA ASN A 219 -8.36 0.41 -1.89
C ASN A 219 -8.49 1.15 -0.56
N PRO A 220 -7.39 1.30 0.22
CA PRO A 220 -7.41 2.08 1.45
C PRO A 220 -7.59 3.58 1.25
N GLY A 221 -7.25 4.13 0.08
CA GLY A 221 -7.26 5.57 -0.18
C GLY A 221 -5.92 6.25 0.14
N SER A 222 -5.89 7.59 0.07
CA SER A 222 -4.70 8.39 0.44
C SER A 222 -4.83 8.85 1.88
N PHE A 223 -3.94 8.37 2.75
CA PHE A 223 -3.95 8.71 4.17
C PHE A 223 -3.54 10.17 4.40
N SER A 224 -2.51 10.65 3.71
CA SER A 224 -2.06 12.04 3.88
C SER A 224 -3.06 13.09 3.39
N SER A 225 -3.89 12.75 2.41
CA SER A 225 -4.92 13.66 1.91
C SER A 225 -6.22 13.55 2.71
N ASP A 226 -6.74 12.34 2.88
CA ASP A 226 -8.10 12.11 3.38
C ASP A 226 -8.14 11.54 4.81
N GLY A 227 -7.00 11.18 5.41
CA GLY A 227 -6.95 10.51 6.72
C GLY A 227 -7.56 9.10 6.72
N THR A 228 -7.65 8.47 5.55
CA THR A 228 -8.33 7.18 5.36
C THR A 228 -7.40 6.00 5.58
N PHE A 229 -7.89 4.98 6.28
CA PHE A 229 -7.18 3.71 6.49
C PHE A 229 -8.17 2.55 6.58
N VAL A 230 -7.66 1.32 6.48
CA VAL A 230 -8.49 0.11 6.48
C VAL A 230 -8.06 -0.84 7.58
N ALA A 231 -9.01 -1.30 8.38
CA ALA A 231 -8.86 -2.44 9.25
C ALA A 231 -9.38 -3.70 8.54
N TYR A 232 -8.47 -4.62 8.22
CA TYR A 232 -8.78 -5.86 7.53
C TYR A 232 -8.68 -7.05 8.47
N ARG A 233 -9.73 -7.87 8.52
CA ARG A 233 -9.74 -9.12 9.28
C ARG A 233 -9.60 -10.29 8.32
N PRO A 234 -8.42 -10.94 8.26
CA PRO A 234 -8.21 -12.03 7.32
C PRO A 234 -9.14 -13.22 7.62
N CYS A 235 -9.41 -13.57 8.88
CA CYS A 235 -10.21 -14.75 9.24
C CYS A 235 -11.57 -14.84 8.53
N ASN A 236 -12.27 -13.72 8.36
CA ASN A 236 -13.58 -13.61 7.71
C ASN A 236 -13.55 -12.79 6.40
N GLN A 237 -12.36 -12.32 5.98
CA GLN A 237 -12.18 -11.39 4.85
C GLN A 237 -13.11 -10.17 4.95
N GLU A 238 -13.24 -9.63 6.16
CA GLU A 238 -14.00 -8.42 6.42
C GLU A 238 -13.09 -7.20 6.29
N VAL A 239 -13.61 -6.17 5.65
CA VAL A 239 -12.90 -4.93 5.36
C VAL A 239 -13.67 -3.81 6.04
N GLU A 240 -13.09 -3.21 7.07
CA GLU A 240 -13.63 -2.04 7.74
C GLU A 240 -12.92 -0.80 7.21
N LEU A 241 -13.71 0.05 6.57
CA LEU A 241 -13.25 1.33 6.03
C LEU A 241 -13.33 2.36 7.15
N SER A 242 -12.21 3.01 7.46
CA SER A 242 -12.11 4.01 8.52
C SER A 242 -11.51 5.31 7.99
N SER A 243 -11.97 6.41 8.55
CA SER A 243 -11.46 7.76 8.31
C SER A 243 -11.33 8.48 9.65
N LEU A 244 -10.27 9.25 9.82
CA LEU A 244 -10.08 10.15 10.96
C LEU A 244 -10.83 11.48 10.78
#